data_AF-A0A0G2EZ74-F1
#
_entry.id   AF-A0A0G2EZ74-F1
#
_cell.length_a   1.000
_cell.length_b   1.000
_cell.length_c   1.000
_cell.angle_alpha   90.00
_cell.angle_beta   90.00
_cell.angle_gamma   90.00
#
_symmetry.space_group_name_H-M   'P 1'
#
loop_
_entity.id
_entity.type
_entity.pdbx_description
1 polymer ?
#
loop_
_entity_poly.entity_id
_entity_poly.type
_entity_poly.pdbx_seq_one_letter_code
_entity_poly.pdbx_strand_id
1 'polypeptide(L)'
;MHWSPKILQALANGLWLAAVATAAPAEAPTKTVVERQSTDRYVFAHFMIGIVTDRTSAADFDADMQGAKAVGIDAFALNFGPDTGSANYTQQLVYAYESAANNDMKVFLSFDFNDGQWPTTDAAAVGAKIAAFGSRDAQLKVDDKAFVSTFVGDALDVSAMRAAAGIDVYFAPNFNPGSGADFSALDGAFSWYGWPTDGSNNPPSSSSTYLPTYADNDYTAKLGGDKSKYVAPVSPWFFTHFQDTSSFAGKNWLFPADTLWFTRWNEILALGSRFVEIITWNDYGESHYISPLSSRHYDDGSSKWANDMPHSGWASIAAAYAAAYKSGATSVTAAHVAASGGDRIVYWYRPQPKGLDCTATDNVGEPPAGAAQVADSH
;
A
#
# COMPACT_ATOMS: atom_id res chain seq x y z
N MET A 1 -39.43 5.68 -45.27
CA MET A 1 -40.91 5.73 -45.16
C MET A 1 -41.25 5.86 -43.69
N HIS A 2 -41.74 7.01 -43.27
CA HIS A 2 -42.45 7.12 -41.99
C HIS A 2 -43.69 6.22 -42.05
N TRP A 3 -44.12 5.73 -40.89
CA TRP A 3 -45.37 6.16 -40.27
C TRP A 3 -45.50 5.45 -38.91
N SER A 4 -45.67 6.25 -37.86
CA SER A 4 -46.34 5.87 -36.62
C SER A 4 -47.77 6.41 -36.69
N PRO A 5 -48.74 5.77 -36.03
CA PRO A 5 -49.59 6.53 -35.11
C PRO A 5 -49.91 5.72 -33.84
N LYS A 6 -49.93 6.30 -32.62
CA LYS A 6 -50.93 7.23 -32.04
C LYS A 6 -52.35 6.60 -32.15
N ILE A 7 -53.24 6.54 -31.16
CA ILE A 7 -53.46 7.30 -29.92
C ILE A 7 -54.83 6.82 -29.32
N LEU A 8 -55.08 7.16 -28.05
CA LEU A 8 -56.38 7.48 -27.38
C LEU A 8 -57.17 6.39 -26.59
N GLN A 9 -57.10 6.58 -25.27
CA GLN A 9 -58.15 6.70 -24.24
C GLN A 9 -59.62 6.40 -24.57
N ALA A 10 -60.29 5.72 -23.62
CA ALA A 10 -61.63 6.12 -23.13
C ALA A 10 -61.91 5.54 -21.71
N LEU A 11 -62.74 6.28 -20.97
CA LEU A 11 -63.14 6.19 -19.56
C LEU A 11 -64.16 5.07 -19.25
N ALA A 12 -64.20 4.60 -17.99
CA ALA A 12 -65.44 4.26 -17.28
C ALA A 12 -65.20 4.02 -15.77
N ASN A 13 -66.09 4.57 -14.94
CA ASN A 13 -66.15 4.41 -13.48
C ASN A 13 -66.70 3.03 -13.07
N GLY A 14 -66.20 2.49 -11.95
CA GLY A 14 -66.80 1.34 -11.26
C GLY A 14 -66.18 1.10 -9.88
N LEU A 15 -66.95 1.39 -8.82
CA LEU A 15 -66.63 1.06 -7.43
C LEU A 15 -66.78 -0.45 -7.17
N TRP A 16 -65.71 -1.13 -6.76
CA TRP A 16 -65.75 -2.42 -6.06
C TRP A 16 -64.61 -2.51 -5.04
N LEU A 17 -64.93 -2.96 -3.82
CA LEU A 17 -63.97 -3.30 -2.77
C LEU A 17 -62.99 -4.39 -3.26
N ALA A 18 -61.69 -4.18 -3.05
CA ALA A 18 -60.69 -5.24 -3.11
C ALA A 18 -59.57 -4.99 -2.09
N ALA A 19 -59.12 -6.09 -1.49
CA ALA A 19 -58.19 -6.17 -0.38
C ALA A 19 -56.89 -5.40 -0.58
N VAL A 20 -56.41 -4.74 0.48
CA VAL A 20 -55.04 -4.22 0.55
C VAL A 20 -54.10 -5.42 0.72
N ALA A 21 -53.64 -5.97 -0.41
CA ALA A 21 -52.39 -6.72 -0.44
C ALA A 21 -51.27 -5.69 -0.63
N THR A 22 -50.48 -5.45 0.41
CA THR A 22 -49.24 -4.69 0.31
C THR A 22 -48.25 -5.49 -0.53
N ALA A 23 -48.22 -5.26 -1.84
CA ALA A 23 -47.07 -5.62 -2.65
C ALA A 23 -45.94 -4.64 -2.31
N ALA A 24 -44.92 -5.13 -1.60
CA ALA A 24 -43.67 -4.42 -1.48
C ALA A 24 -43.08 -4.24 -2.89
N PRO A 25 -42.63 -3.04 -3.30
CA PRO A 25 -41.91 -2.89 -4.54
C PRO A 25 -40.60 -3.68 -4.41
N ALA A 26 -40.42 -4.68 -5.28
CA ALA A 26 -39.13 -5.31 -5.46
C ALA A 26 -38.19 -4.27 -6.08
N GLU A 27 -37.26 -3.74 -5.30
CA GLU A 27 -36.10 -3.02 -5.82
C GLU A 27 -35.31 -3.98 -6.70
N ALA A 28 -35.33 -3.74 -8.01
CA ALA A 28 -34.38 -4.35 -8.91
C ALA A 28 -32.99 -3.87 -8.49
N PRO A 29 -31.99 -4.76 -8.36
CA PRO A 29 -30.64 -4.36 -8.00
C PRO A 29 -30.12 -3.44 -9.10
N THR A 30 -29.96 -2.16 -8.76
CA THR A 30 -29.28 -1.18 -9.59
C THR A 30 -27.85 -1.68 -9.76
N LYS A 31 -27.55 -2.26 -10.92
CA LYS A 31 -26.17 -2.60 -11.28
C LYS A 31 -25.43 -1.27 -11.41
N THR A 32 -24.70 -0.88 -10.37
CA THR A 32 -23.76 0.21 -10.44
C THR A 32 -22.74 -0.15 -11.52
N VAL A 33 -22.79 0.55 -12.65
CA VAL A 33 -21.78 0.41 -13.70
C VAL A 33 -20.53 1.06 -13.13
N VAL A 34 -19.62 0.24 -12.58
CA VAL A 34 -18.29 0.69 -12.24
C VAL A 34 -17.60 1.05 -13.55
N GLU A 35 -17.18 2.31 -13.68
CA GLU A 35 -16.40 2.75 -14.82
C GLU A 35 -15.17 1.85 -14.94
N ARG A 36 -15.02 1.19 -16.09
CA ARG A 36 -13.88 0.33 -16.35
C ARG A 36 -12.64 1.22 -16.28
N GLN A 37 -11.62 0.81 -15.51
CA GLN A 37 -10.37 1.55 -15.37
C GLN A 37 -9.88 1.98 -16.76
N SER A 38 -9.85 3.28 -17.02
CA SER A 38 -9.59 3.84 -18.34
C SER A 38 -8.10 3.78 -18.72
N THR A 39 -7.25 3.53 -17.73
CA THR A 39 -5.80 3.40 -17.89
C THR A 39 -5.27 2.11 -17.23
N ASP A 40 -4.13 1.64 -17.70
CA ASP A 40 -3.42 0.47 -17.15
C ASP A 40 -2.55 0.87 -15.94
N ARG A 41 -3.06 1.71 -15.04
CA ARG A 41 -2.35 2.22 -13.84
C ARG A 41 -2.88 1.61 -12.56
N TYR A 42 -1.98 1.18 -11.68
CA TYR A 42 -2.36 0.52 -10.42
C TYR A 42 -1.82 1.26 -9.20
N VAL A 43 -2.64 1.29 -8.15
CA VAL A 43 -2.27 1.78 -6.82
C VAL A 43 -2.18 0.60 -5.88
N PHE A 44 -1.01 0.37 -5.29
CA PHE A 44 -0.79 -0.65 -4.27
C PHE A 44 -0.64 0.00 -2.90
N ALA A 45 -0.77 -0.80 -1.84
CA ALA A 45 -0.27 -0.43 -0.53
C ALA A 45 0.48 -1.60 0.10
N HIS A 46 1.62 -1.30 0.71
CA HIS A 46 2.39 -2.30 1.43
C HIS A 46 1.65 -2.71 2.71
N PHE A 47 1.60 -4.01 2.99
CA PHE A 47 0.89 -4.55 4.13
C PHE A 47 1.81 -5.50 4.92
N MET A 48 2.14 -5.13 6.14
CA MET A 48 2.98 -5.91 7.04
C MET A 48 2.18 -7.08 7.62
N ILE A 49 2.42 -8.30 7.12
CA ILE A 49 1.87 -9.53 7.73
C ILE A 49 2.54 -9.77 9.09
N GLY A 50 3.80 -9.37 9.21
CA GLY A 50 4.63 -9.53 10.40
C GLY A 50 3.97 -9.10 11.70
N ILE A 51 3.09 -8.08 11.67
CA ILE A 51 2.42 -7.50 12.86
C ILE A 51 0.97 -7.97 13.06
N VAL A 52 0.48 -8.89 12.23
CA VAL A 52 -0.92 -9.39 12.28
C VAL A 52 -0.98 -10.92 12.40
N THR A 53 0.09 -11.53 12.92
CA THR A 53 0.22 -12.99 13.02
C THR A 53 -0.75 -13.63 14.03
N ASP A 54 -1.42 -12.83 14.85
CA ASP A 54 -2.45 -13.22 15.82
C ASP A 54 -3.87 -13.24 15.25
N ARG A 55 -4.08 -12.81 14.00
CA ARG A 55 -5.39 -12.90 13.33
C ARG A 55 -5.81 -14.37 13.13
N THR A 56 -7.10 -14.61 13.26
CA THR A 56 -7.68 -15.95 13.43
C THR A 56 -8.58 -16.37 12.27
N SER A 57 -8.90 -15.45 11.36
CA SER A 57 -9.79 -15.69 10.23
C SER A 57 -9.57 -14.68 9.11
N ALA A 58 -10.09 -14.98 7.91
CA ALA A 58 -10.16 -14.02 6.81
C ALA A 58 -10.93 -12.75 7.19
N ALA A 59 -12.00 -12.87 7.98
CA ALA A 59 -12.82 -11.73 8.40
C ALA A 59 -12.02 -10.67 9.20
N ASP A 60 -10.92 -11.07 9.87
CA ASP A 60 -10.04 -10.13 10.57
C ASP A 60 -9.32 -9.15 9.60
N PHE A 61 -9.32 -9.42 8.28
CA PHE A 61 -8.76 -8.55 7.23
C PHE A 61 -9.81 -7.72 6.48
N ASP A 62 -11.11 -7.98 6.65
CA ASP A 62 -12.16 -7.39 5.80
C ASP A 62 -12.20 -5.86 5.88
N ALA A 63 -12.04 -5.30 7.08
CA ALA A 63 -12.03 -3.85 7.27
C ALA A 63 -10.84 -3.18 6.56
N ASP A 64 -9.68 -3.84 6.52
CA ASP A 64 -8.52 -3.35 5.78
C ASP A 64 -8.79 -3.35 4.27
N MET A 65 -9.33 -4.46 3.75
CA MET A 65 -9.66 -4.60 2.32
C MET A 65 -10.68 -3.54 1.88
N GLN A 66 -11.75 -3.35 2.65
CA GLN A 66 -12.80 -2.38 2.38
C GLN A 66 -12.27 -0.94 2.46
N GLY A 67 -11.48 -0.64 3.49
CA GLY A 67 -10.86 0.67 3.68
C GLY A 67 -9.92 1.03 2.53
N ALA A 68 -9.02 0.11 2.15
CA ALA A 68 -8.09 0.33 1.07
C ALA A 68 -8.79 0.49 -0.29
N LYS A 69 -9.79 -0.35 -0.56
CA LYS A 69 -10.62 -0.23 -1.76
C LYS A 69 -11.33 1.12 -1.85
N ALA A 70 -11.83 1.64 -0.73
CA ALA A 70 -12.46 2.96 -0.68
C ALA A 70 -11.49 4.13 -0.95
N VAL A 71 -10.18 3.94 -0.67
CA VAL A 71 -9.11 4.88 -1.06
C VAL A 71 -8.75 4.75 -2.55
N GLY A 72 -9.17 3.68 -3.22
CA GLY A 72 -8.80 3.39 -4.61
C GLY A 72 -7.51 2.59 -4.75
N ILE A 73 -7.07 1.91 -3.69
CA ILE A 73 -5.99 0.92 -3.73
C ILE A 73 -6.53 -0.35 -4.40
N ASP A 74 -5.78 -0.87 -5.35
CA ASP A 74 -6.10 -2.05 -6.15
C ASP A 74 -5.63 -3.35 -5.50
N ALA A 75 -4.48 -3.31 -4.81
CA ALA A 75 -3.91 -4.47 -4.17
C ALA A 75 -3.08 -4.17 -2.93
N PHE A 76 -3.01 -5.13 -2.01
CA PHE A 76 -1.98 -5.13 -0.98
C PHE A 76 -0.74 -5.94 -1.40
N ALA A 77 0.45 -5.36 -1.22
CA ALA A 77 1.71 -6.08 -1.22
C ALA A 77 1.90 -6.73 0.16
N LEU A 78 1.61 -8.02 0.28
CA LEU A 78 1.68 -8.73 1.56
C LEU A 78 3.14 -9.01 1.89
N ASN A 79 3.73 -8.24 2.80
CA ASN A 79 5.10 -8.40 3.27
C ASN A 79 5.19 -9.46 4.36
N PHE A 80 6.02 -10.50 4.15
CA PHE A 80 6.08 -11.63 5.06
C PHE A 80 7.45 -12.32 5.09
N GLY A 81 7.77 -12.86 6.26
CA GLY A 81 8.88 -13.78 6.50
C GLY A 81 8.53 -15.25 6.27
N PRO A 82 9.49 -16.18 6.43
CA PRO A 82 9.21 -17.62 6.44
C PRO A 82 8.46 -18.03 7.71
N ASP A 83 7.76 -19.17 7.68
CA ASP A 83 7.10 -19.71 8.87
C ASP A 83 8.13 -20.08 9.96
N THR A 84 7.82 -19.74 11.21
CA THR A 84 8.65 -20.05 12.38
C THR A 84 7.83 -20.77 13.45
N GLY A 85 8.47 -21.18 14.55
CA GLY A 85 7.76 -21.77 15.68
C GLY A 85 6.77 -20.82 16.36
N SER A 86 6.93 -19.51 16.20
CA SER A 86 6.10 -18.47 16.83
C SER A 86 5.19 -17.72 15.86
N ALA A 87 5.42 -17.82 14.54
CA ALA A 87 4.66 -17.09 13.53
C ALA A 87 4.32 -17.99 12.33
N ASN A 88 3.03 -18.10 12.02
CA ASN A 88 2.52 -18.84 10.86
C ASN A 88 2.10 -17.86 9.75
N TYR A 89 3.08 -17.34 9.03
CA TYR A 89 2.88 -16.43 7.91
C TYR A 89 2.04 -17.07 6.80
N THR A 90 2.24 -18.36 6.52
CA THR A 90 1.45 -19.08 5.51
C THR A 90 -0.04 -19.02 5.81
N GLN A 91 -0.45 -19.25 7.06
CA GLN A 91 -1.87 -19.17 7.43
C GLN A 91 -2.41 -17.75 7.31
N GLN A 92 -1.61 -16.73 7.67
CA GLN A 92 -2.01 -15.33 7.49
C GLN A 92 -2.18 -14.97 6.02
N LEU A 93 -1.30 -15.45 5.14
CA LEU A 93 -1.49 -15.29 3.70
C LEU A 93 -2.77 -15.97 3.21
N VAL A 94 -3.10 -17.18 3.71
CA VAL A 94 -4.38 -17.84 3.36
C VAL A 94 -5.57 -16.95 3.71
N TYR A 95 -5.60 -16.39 4.93
CA TYR A 95 -6.67 -15.48 5.37
C TYR A 95 -6.73 -14.19 4.55
N ALA A 96 -5.57 -13.59 4.25
CA ALA A 96 -5.51 -12.38 3.44
C ALA A 96 -6.02 -12.60 2.00
N TYR A 97 -5.65 -13.71 1.35
CA TYR A 97 -6.16 -14.04 0.01
C TYR A 97 -7.67 -14.31 0.01
N GLU A 98 -8.17 -15.04 1.01
CA GLU A 98 -9.61 -15.31 1.15
C GLU A 98 -10.40 -14.01 1.38
N SER A 99 -9.94 -13.14 2.28
CA SER A 99 -10.58 -11.83 2.50
C SER A 99 -10.53 -10.93 1.27
N ALA A 100 -9.41 -10.91 0.55
CA ALA A 100 -9.28 -10.15 -0.69
C ALA A 100 -10.30 -10.62 -1.74
N ALA A 101 -10.49 -11.94 -1.88
CA ALA A 101 -11.50 -12.50 -2.77
C ALA A 101 -12.93 -12.12 -2.33
N ASN A 102 -13.22 -12.18 -1.02
CA ASN A 102 -14.53 -11.83 -0.46
C ASN A 102 -14.88 -10.34 -0.63
N ASN A 103 -13.88 -9.46 -0.67
CA ASN A 103 -14.07 -8.00 -0.75
C ASN A 103 -13.76 -7.41 -2.14
N ASP A 104 -13.52 -8.26 -3.14
CA ASP A 104 -13.16 -7.87 -4.52
C ASP A 104 -11.96 -6.90 -4.52
N MET A 105 -10.94 -7.26 -3.74
CA MET A 105 -9.61 -6.66 -3.70
C MET A 105 -8.61 -7.63 -4.31
N LYS A 106 -7.42 -7.15 -4.67
CA LYS A 106 -6.29 -8.02 -5.02
C LYS A 106 -5.23 -8.00 -3.92
N VAL A 107 -4.38 -9.01 -3.95
CA VAL A 107 -3.17 -9.12 -3.12
C VAL A 107 -2.05 -9.72 -3.94
N PHE A 108 -0.81 -9.49 -3.52
CA PHE A 108 0.35 -10.20 -4.06
C PHE A 108 1.40 -10.42 -2.98
N LEU A 109 2.30 -11.38 -3.24
CA LEU A 109 3.39 -11.70 -2.34
C LEU A 109 4.50 -10.64 -2.41
N SER A 110 4.94 -10.15 -1.25
CA SER A 110 6.15 -9.37 -1.06
C SER A 110 7.07 -10.11 -0.09
N PHE A 111 8.12 -10.76 -0.59
CA PHE A 111 9.04 -11.52 0.27
C PHE A 111 9.99 -10.57 1.02
N ASP A 112 10.11 -10.73 2.33
CA ASP A 112 11.09 -10.00 3.13
C ASP A 112 12.43 -10.76 3.17
N PHE A 113 13.46 -10.20 2.54
CA PHE A 113 14.82 -10.75 2.56
C PHE A 113 15.76 -10.01 3.52
N ASN A 114 15.24 -9.14 4.39
CA ASN A 114 16.04 -8.50 5.41
C ASN A 114 16.58 -9.53 6.42
N ASP A 115 17.62 -9.15 7.15
CA ASP A 115 18.33 -10.03 8.07
C ASP A 115 17.37 -10.78 9.02
N GLY A 116 17.45 -12.10 9.00
CA GLY A 116 16.62 -13.00 9.83
C GLY A 116 15.32 -13.50 9.18
N GLN A 117 14.99 -13.06 7.96
CA GLN A 117 13.80 -13.51 7.21
C GLN A 117 14.17 -14.52 6.11
N TRP A 118 13.75 -14.31 4.86
CA TRP A 118 14.06 -15.21 3.76
C TRP A 118 15.54 -15.13 3.36
N PRO A 119 16.24 -16.25 3.17
CA PRO A 119 17.60 -16.24 2.62
C PRO A 119 17.56 -16.17 1.09
N THR A 120 18.38 -15.30 0.49
CA THR A 120 18.53 -15.21 -0.98
C THR A 120 19.08 -16.49 -1.62
N THR A 121 19.74 -17.34 -0.83
CA THR A 121 20.26 -18.64 -1.28
C THR A 121 19.19 -19.71 -1.49
N ASP A 122 17.94 -19.49 -1.05
CA ASP A 122 16.85 -20.45 -1.19
C ASP A 122 15.77 -19.98 -2.17
N ALA A 123 16.18 -19.74 -3.42
CA ALA A 123 15.28 -19.38 -4.50
C ALA A 123 14.20 -20.45 -4.77
N ALA A 124 14.48 -21.72 -4.47
CA ALA A 124 13.53 -22.80 -4.64
C ALA A 124 12.34 -22.68 -3.66
N ALA A 125 12.59 -22.35 -2.38
CA ALA A 125 11.51 -22.13 -1.42
C ALA A 125 10.66 -20.89 -1.76
N VAL A 126 11.29 -19.82 -2.25
CA VAL A 126 10.60 -18.62 -2.76
C VAL A 126 9.68 -18.98 -3.93
N GLY A 127 10.21 -19.68 -4.93
CA GLY A 127 9.44 -20.17 -6.06
C GLY A 127 8.29 -21.10 -5.64
N ALA A 128 8.54 -22.04 -4.73
CA ALA A 128 7.50 -22.93 -4.21
C ALA A 128 6.37 -22.17 -3.50
N LYS A 129 6.69 -21.09 -2.79
CA LYS A 129 5.68 -20.22 -2.17
C LYS A 129 4.86 -19.48 -3.24
N ILE A 130 5.51 -18.99 -4.31
CA ILE A 130 4.81 -18.39 -5.46
C ILE A 130 3.90 -19.42 -6.12
N ALA A 131 4.33 -20.66 -6.34
CA ALA A 131 3.49 -21.72 -6.91
C ALA A 131 2.22 -21.97 -6.08
N ALA A 132 2.34 -21.92 -4.74
CA ALA A 132 1.22 -22.19 -3.82
C ALA A 132 0.16 -21.08 -3.75
N PHE A 133 0.51 -19.84 -4.11
CA PHE A 133 -0.37 -18.66 -3.97
C PHE A 133 -0.65 -17.93 -5.29
N GLY A 134 0.28 -17.93 -6.24
CA GLY A 134 0.23 -17.15 -7.49
C GLY A 134 -0.88 -17.55 -8.48
N SER A 135 -1.63 -18.60 -8.19
CA SER A 135 -2.85 -18.98 -8.94
C SER A 135 -4.12 -18.95 -8.10
N ARG A 136 -4.06 -18.49 -6.85
CA ARG A 136 -5.25 -18.34 -6.00
C ARG A 136 -6.13 -17.19 -6.48
N ASP A 137 -7.40 -17.26 -6.11
CA ASP A 137 -8.32 -16.14 -6.25
C ASP A 137 -7.76 -14.90 -5.55
N ALA A 138 -8.07 -13.73 -6.09
CA ALA A 138 -7.54 -12.43 -5.67
C ALA A 138 -6.03 -12.20 -5.83
N GLN A 139 -5.23 -13.16 -6.34
CA GLN A 139 -3.88 -12.84 -6.81
C GLN A 139 -3.93 -11.72 -7.86
N LEU A 140 -3.18 -10.65 -7.64
CA LEU A 140 -2.97 -9.61 -8.64
C LEU A 140 -2.24 -10.22 -9.84
N LYS A 141 -2.81 -10.05 -11.04
CA LYS A 141 -2.15 -10.38 -12.29
C LYS A 141 -1.93 -9.13 -13.13
N VAL A 142 -0.74 -9.03 -13.69
CA VAL A 142 -0.31 -7.95 -14.57
C VAL A 142 0.29 -8.60 -15.80
N ASP A 143 -0.19 -8.21 -16.99
CA ASP A 143 0.20 -8.81 -18.26
C ASP A 143 0.03 -10.34 -18.27
N ASP A 144 -1.08 -10.80 -17.68
CA ASP A 144 -1.45 -12.21 -17.46
C ASP A 144 -0.51 -13.02 -16.53
N LYS A 145 0.48 -12.37 -15.90
CA LYS A 145 1.42 -13.00 -14.96
C LYS A 145 1.08 -12.69 -13.50
N ALA A 146 1.38 -13.59 -12.58
CA ALA A 146 1.24 -13.33 -11.15
C ALA A 146 2.23 -12.24 -10.71
N PHE A 147 1.74 -11.10 -10.20
CA PHE A 147 2.61 -10.04 -9.69
C PHE A 147 3.25 -10.48 -8.36
N VAL A 148 4.56 -10.26 -8.22
CA VAL A 148 5.32 -10.59 -7.01
C VAL A 148 6.40 -9.53 -6.82
N SER A 149 6.58 -9.06 -5.58
CA SER A 149 7.66 -8.14 -5.20
C SER A 149 8.48 -8.71 -4.03
N THR A 150 9.46 -7.93 -3.58
CA THR A 150 10.29 -8.23 -2.42
C THR A 150 10.66 -6.95 -1.70
N PHE A 151 10.90 -7.05 -0.39
CA PHE A 151 11.72 -6.09 0.34
C PHE A 151 13.16 -6.61 0.33
N VAL A 152 14.06 -5.89 -0.35
CA VAL A 152 15.45 -6.28 -0.64
C VAL A 152 15.55 -7.66 -1.32
N GLY A 153 16.70 -8.32 -1.27
CA GLY A 153 16.89 -9.67 -1.84
C GLY A 153 17.74 -9.71 -3.12
N ASP A 154 18.59 -8.70 -3.32
CA ASP A 154 19.42 -8.43 -4.50
C ASP A 154 20.22 -9.62 -5.06
N ALA A 155 20.54 -10.59 -4.19
CA ALA A 155 21.31 -11.78 -4.53
C ALA A 155 20.46 -13.01 -4.89
N LEU A 156 19.13 -12.88 -4.93
CA LEU A 156 18.22 -13.98 -5.26
C LEU A 156 18.45 -14.46 -6.71
N ASP A 157 18.58 -15.78 -6.89
CA ASP A 157 18.59 -16.38 -8.22
C ASP A 157 17.16 -16.36 -8.82
N VAL A 158 16.89 -15.32 -9.61
CA VAL A 158 15.59 -15.09 -10.27
C VAL A 158 15.22 -16.23 -11.22
N SER A 159 16.20 -16.83 -11.91
CA SER A 159 15.97 -17.93 -12.84
C SER A 159 15.51 -19.19 -12.10
N ALA A 160 16.23 -19.54 -11.02
CA ALA A 160 15.86 -20.66 -10.15
C ALA A 160 14.51 -20.44 -9.48
N MET A 161 14.22 -19.22 -9.02
CA MET A 161 12.91 -18.87 -8.45
C MET A 161 11.77 -19.10 -9.44
N ARG A 162 11.91 -18.61 -10.69
CA ARG A 162 10.90 -18.79 -11.74
C ARG A 162 10.70 -20.27 -12.08
N ALA A 163 11.80 -21.02 -12.20
CA ALA A 163 11.75 -22.45 -12.47
C ALA A 163 11.00 -23.22 -11.37
N ALA A 164 11.24 -22.87 -10.10
CA ALA A 164 10.54 -23.46 -8.96
C ALA A 164 9.08 -23.01 -8.83
N ALA A 165 8.75 -21.77 -9.25
CA ALA A 165 7.38 -21.27 -9.29
C ALA A 165 6.52 -22.00 -10.33
N GLY A 166 7.09 -22.35 -11.48
CA GLY A 166 6.40 -23.13 -12.51
C GLY A 166 5.18 -22.44 -13.15
N ILE A 167 5.03 -21.13 -12.94
CA ILE A 167 3.99 -20.27 -13.50
C ILE A 167 4.62 -18.97 -14.03
N ASP A 168 3.88 -18.22 -14.85
CA ASP A 168 4.33 -16.90 -15.29
C ASP A 168 4.25 -15.88 -14.14
N VAL A 169 5.37 -15.22 -13.86
CA VAL A 169 5.53 -14.25 -12.78
C VAL A 169 5.89 -12.88 -13.37
N TYR A 170 5.21 -11.82 -12.94
CA TYR A 170 5.68 -10.44 -13.10
C TYR A 170 6.47 -10.09 -11.84
N PHE A 171 7.80 -10.16 -11.92
CA PHE A 171 8.66 -9.96 -10.76
C PHE A 171 9.19 -8.53 -10.70
N ALA A 172 8.80 -7.80 -9.64
CA ALA A 172 9.17 -6.41 -9.39
C ALA A 172 9.75 -6.21 -7.97
N PRO A 173 10.97 -6.68 -7.70
CA PRO A 173 11.58 -6.62 -6.38
C PRO A 173 12.11 -5.21 -6.02
N ASN A 174 12.35 -4.99 -4.72
CA ASN A 174 13.14 -3.85 -4.23
C ASN A 174 14.64 -4.15 -4.25
N PHE A 175 15.20 -4.45 -5.43
CA PHE A 175 16.65 -4.56 -5.57
C PHE A 175 17.26 -3.17 -5.64
N ASN A 176 18.36 -2.96 -4.91
CA ASN A 176 19.13 -1.73 -4.92
C ASN A 176 19.82 -1.56 -6.29
N PRO A 177 19.60 -0.46 -7.03
CA PRO A 177 20.26 -0.19 -8.31
C PRO A 177 21.80 -0.26 -8.27
N GLY A 178 22.41 0.00 -7.10
CA GLY A 178 23.85 -0.01 -6.86
C GLY A 178 24.44 -1.36 -6.44
N SER A 179 23.64 -2.38 -6.14
CA SER A 179 24.13 -3.67 -5.60
C SER A 179 24.85 -4.56 -6.62
N GLY A 180 24.64 -4.30 -7.91
CA GLY A 180 25.12 -5.17 -9.00
C GLY A 180 24.13 -6.26 -9.41
N ALA A 181 22.92 -6.27 -8.86
CA ALA A 181 21.84 -7.16 -9.30
C ALA A 181 21.51 -6.98 -10.81
N ASP A 182 21.12 -8.07 -11.47
CA ASP A 182 20.76 -8.08 -12.89
C ASP A 182 19.30 -7.66 -13.10
N PHE A 183 19.09 -6.38 -13.43
CA PHE A 183 17.76 -5.84 -13.73
C PHE A 183 17.17 -6.35 -15.05
N SER A 184 17.97 -6.96 -15.94
CA SER A 184 17.44 -7.52 -17.19
C SER A 184 16.63 -8.80 -16.98
N ALA A 185 16.79 -9.45 -15.83
CA ALA A 185 16.00 -10.61 -15.41
C ALA A 185 14.63 -10.24 -14.78
N LEU A 186 14.36 -8.95 -14.56
CA LEU A 186 13.18 -8.45 -13.88
C LEU A 186 12.10 -7.99 -14.88
N ASP A 187 10.82 -8.14 -14.52
CA ASP A 187 9.71 -7.55 -15.30
C ASP A 187 9.50 -6.08 -14.91
N GLY A 188 9.75 -5.75 -13.63
CA GLY A 188 9.74 -4.40 -13.08
C GLY A 188 10.68 -4.27 -11.89
N ALA A 189 10.65 -3.12 -11.24
CA ALA A 189 11.36 -2.93 -9.98
C ALA A 189 10.63 -1.94 -9.09
N PHE A 190 10.53 -2.30 -7.82
CA PHE A 190 9.95 -1.49 -6.76
C PHE A 190 11.06 -0.74 -6.02
N SER A 191 10.78 0.48 -5.56
CA SER A 191 11.69 1.19 -4.67
C SER A 191 11.06 1.38 -3.31
N TRP A 192 11.78 1.05 -2.25
CA TRP A 192 11.39 1.39 -0.87
C TRP A 192 11.66 2.86 -0.49
N TYR A 193 12.21 3.65 -1.42
CA TYR A 193 12.69 5.00 -1.17
C TYR A 193 11.54 6.03 -1.09
N GLY A 194 10.71 5.95 -0.05
CA GLY A 194 9.50 6.75 0.11
C GLY A 194 9.68 8.14 0.73
N TRP A 195 10.82 8.42 1.35
CA TRP A 195 11.12 9.64 2.10
C TRP A 195 12.58 10.09 1.88
N PRO A 196 12.94 11.34 2.20
CA PRO A 196 14.33 11.80 2.10
C PRO A 196 15.28 10.96 2.96
N THR A 197 16.43 10.49 2.47
CA THR A 197 17.45 9.81 3.31
C THR A 197 18.87 10.29 2.97
N ASP A 198 19.84 9.94 3.82
CA ASP A 198 21.28 10.04 3.54
C ASP A 198 21.79 9.03 2.49
N GLY A 199 20.91 8.15 1.99
CA GLY A 199 21.23 7.10 1.02
C GLY A 199 21.59 5.75 1.65
N SER A 200 21.56 5.64 2.98
CA SER A 200 21.85 4.42 3.75
C SER A 200 20.71 4.04 4.70
N ASN A 201 19.47 4.38 4.33
CA ASN A 201 18.26 4.18 5.15
C ASN A 201 18.30 4.92 6.51
N ASN A 202 19.07 6.00 6.63
CA ASN A 202 19.01 6.91 7.77
C ASN A 202 18.37 8.25 7.38
N PRO A 203 17.86 9.02 8.34
CA PRO A 203 17.49 10.41 8.10
C PRO A 203 18.61 11.16 7.37
N PRO A 204 18.27 12.17 6.54
CA PRO A 204 19.26 12.95 5.82
C PRO A 204 20.36 13.52 6.72
N SER A 205 21.40 14.11 6.15
CA SER A 205 22.40 14.87 6.89
C SER A 205 22.74 16.15 6.13
N SER A 206 23.48 17.06 6.77
CA SER A 206 23.93 18.29 6.11
C SER A 206 24.80 18.04 4.87
N SER A 207 25.38 16.85 4.74
CA SER A 207 26.25 16.46 3.63
C SER A 207 25.63 15.46 2.66
N SER A 208 24.49 14.85 3.02
CA SER A 208 23.85 13.82 2.21
C SER A 208 22.33 13.92 2.33
N THR A 209 21.67 14.29 1.25
CA THR A 209 20.21 14.33 1.17
C THR A 209 19.78 13.89 -0.22
N TYR A 210 19.03 12.81 -0.25
CA TYR A 210 18.50 12.20 -1.45
C TYR A 210 16.99 12.09 -1.28
N LEU A 211 16.25 12.69 -2.21
CA LEU A 211 14.79 12.66 -2.27
C LEU A 211 14.29 11.38 -2.97
N PRO A 212 13.01 11.00 -2.81
CA PRO A 212 12.41 9.89 -3.57
C PRO A 212 12.62 9.97 -5.09
N THR A 213 12.70 11.17 -5.65
CA THR A 213 12.96 11.41 -7.09
C THR A 213 14.35 10.95 -7.55
N TYR A 214 15.31 10.75 -6.66
CA TYR A 214 16.58 10.09 -7.02
C TYR A 214 16.35 8.63 -7.37
N ALA A 215 15.53 7.92 -6.58
CA ALA A 215 15.18 6.54 -6.87
C ALA A 215 14.35 6.43 -8.16
N ASP A 216 13.44 7.37 -8.44
CA ASP A 216 12.72 7.41 -9.72
C ASP A 216 13.69 7.35 -10.91
N ASN A 217 14.77 8.13 -10.85
CA ASN A 217 15.78 8.17 -11.90
C ASN A 217 16.63 6.90 -11.94
N ASP A 218 17.15 6.44 -10.80
CA ASP A 218 18.06 5.30 -10.74
C ASP A 218 17.37 3.99 -11.17
N TYR A 219 16.18 3.74 -10.65
CA TYR A 219 15.40 2.54 -11.01
C TYR A 219 14.96 2.60 -12.47
N THR A 220 14.42 3.73 -12.92
CA THR A 220 13.98 3.86 -14.32
C THR A 220 15.18 3.72 -15.28
N ALA A 221 16.35 4.25 -14.94
CA ALA A 221 17.57 4.07 -15.73
C ALA A 221 17.99 2.58 -15.81
N LYS A 222 17.94 1.85 -14.68
CA LYS A 222 18.21 0.40 -14.67
C LYS A 222 17.19 -0.42 -15.46
N LEU A 223 15.96 0.07 -15.56
CA LEU A 223 14.89 -0.50 -16.37
C LEU A 223 14.91 -0.03 -17.84
N GLY A 224 16.04 0.54 -18.31
CA GLY A 224 16.20 0.95 -19.71
C GLY A 224 15.43 2.22 -20.10
N GLY A 225 15.08 3.06 -19.12
CA GLY A 225 14.26 4.25 -19.31
C GLY A 225 12.75 3.99 -19.25
N ASP A 226 12.33 2.75 -19.00
CA ASP A 226 10.93 2.35 -19.02
C ASP A 226 10.24 2.53 -17.66
N LYS A 227 9.62 3.69 -17.46
CA LYS A 227 8.83 3.98 -16.25
C LYS A 227 7.56 3.14 -16.10
N SER A 228 7.13 2.40 -17.13
CA SER A 228 5.98 1.50 -17.01
C SER A 228 6.30 0.23 -16.20
N LYS A 229 7.59 -0.01 -15.97
CA LYS A 229 8.12 -1.12 -15.16
C LYS A 229 8.50 -0.70 -13.74
N TYR A 230 8.42 0.60 -13.44
CA TYR A 230 8.79 1.14 -12.14
C TYR A 230 7.57 1.20 -11.21
N VAL A 231 7.73 0.67 -9.99
CA VAL A 231 6.78 0.83 -8.90
C VAL A 231 7.25 1.97 -8.00
N ALA A 232 6.64 3.13 -8.20
CA ALA A 232 7.02 4.36 -7.52
C ALA A 232 6.52 4.37 -6.06
N PRO A 233 7.37 4.67 -5.06
CA PRO A 233 6.94 4.75 -3.67
C PRO A 233 6.30 6.10 -3.34
N VAL A 234 5.32 6.06 -2.43
CA VAL A 234 4.78 7.25 -1.75
C VAL A 234 4.54 6.94 -0.28
N SER A 235 4.96 7.83 0.61
CA SER A 235 4.81 7.66 2.06
C SER A 235 4.50 8.99 2.73
N PRO A 236 3.63 9.04 3.75
CA PRO A 236 3.26 10.30 4.38
C PRO A 236 4.26 10.77 5.43
N TRP A 237 4.92 9.83 6.10
CA TRP A 237 5.68 10.07 7.33
C TRP A 237 6.75 8.99 7.50
N PHE A 238 7.68 9.18 8.45
CA PHE A 238 8.47 8.07 8.99
C PHE A 238 8.99 8.48 10.38
N PHE A 239 8.59 7.73 11.39
CA PHE A 239 9.07 7.90 12.76
C PHE A 239 9.11 6.55 13.46
N THR A 240 10.21 6.26 14.15
CA THR A 240 10.32 5.04 14.95
C THR A 240 11.21 5.27 16.17
N HIS A 241 10.92 4.54 17.24
CA HIS A 241 11.56 4.71 18.54
C HIS A 241 11.72 3.38 19.29
N PHE A 242 12.18 2.36 18.56
CA PHE A 242 12.51 1.06 19.13
C PHE A 242 13.84 1.11 19.89
N GLN A 243 13.81 0.66 21.14
CA GLN A 243 15.00 0.49 21.96
C GLN A 243 15.87 -0.66 21.44
N ASP A 244 17.19 -0.51 21.61
CA ASP A 244 18.13 -1.60 21.42
C ASP A 244 17.99 -2.66 22.52
N THR A 245 17.79 -3.90 22.11
CA THR A 245 17.61 -5.05 22.99
C THR A 245 18.47 -6.21 22.54
N SER A 246 18.61 -7.25 23.38
CA SER A 246 19.35 -8.46 22.99
C SER A 246 18.78 -9.19 21.77
N SER A 247 17.54 -8.90 21.38
CA SER A 247 16.80 -9.57 20.31
C SER A 247 16.38 -8.65 19.17
N PHE A 248 16.63 -7.34 19.27
CA PHE A 248 16.22 -6.35 18.28
C PHE A 248 17.20 -5.19 18.31
N ALA A 249 17.89 -4.97 17.18
CA ALA A 249 18.74 -3.80 17.01
C ALA A 249 17.88 -2.54 17.05
N GLY A 250 18.18 -1.62 17.96
CA GLY A 250 17.39 -0.41 18.15
C GLY A 250 17.21 0.40 16.85
N LYS A 251 16.06 1.04 16.71
CA LYS A 251 15.74 1.97 15.60
C LYS A 251 15.17 3.25 16.20
N ASN A 252 15.86 4.37 16.02
CA ASN A 252 15.43 5.66 16.58
C ASN A 252 15.60 6.77 15.55
N TRP A 253 14.57 6.98 14.72
CA TRP A 253 14.64 7.84 13.55
C TRP A 253 13.43 8.77 13.44
N LEU A 254 13.67 9.99 12.98
CA LEU A 254 12.66 10.95 12.54
C LEU A 254 13.09 11.54 11.20
N PHE A 255 12.33 11.25 10.15
CA PHE A 255 12.60 11.76 8.81
C PHE A 255 11.84 13.07 8.55
N PRO A 256 12.42 14.01 7.78
CA PRO A 256 11.74 15.25 7.42
C PRO A 256 10.63 15.00 6.40
N ALA A 257 9.40 14.81 6.89
CA ALA A 257 8.24 14.41 6.09
C ALA A 257 7.06 15.40 6.12
N ASP A 258 7.22 16.59 6.74
CA ASP A 258 6.13 17.53 7.01
C ASP A 258 5.25 17.86 5.78
N THR A 259 5.85 18.04 4.60
CA THR A 259 5.13 18.29 3.34
C THR A 259 5.21 17.12 2.35
N LEU A 260 5.85 16.02 2.74
CA LEU A 260 6.24 14.93 1.83
C LEU A 260 5.02 14.31 1.14
N TRP A 261 3.95 14.06 1.88
CA TRP A 261 2.74 13.44 1.33
C TRP A 261 2.18 14.21 0.13
N PHE A 262 2.04 15.53 0.29
CA PHE A 262 1.53 16.39 -0.78
C PHE A 262 2.53 16.50 -1.93
N THR A 263 3.80 16.79 -1.63
CA THR A 263 4.84 16.95 -2.66
C THR A 263 4.98 15.68 -3.50
N ARG A 264 5.11 14.53 -2.84
CA ARG A 264 5.39 13.26 -3.50
C ARG A 264 4.23 12.77 -4.36
N TRP A 265 2.99 12.93 -3.90
CA TRP A 265 1.83 12.59 -4.73
C TRP A 265 1.77 13.43 -6.02
N ASN A 266 2.09 14.73 -5.96
CA ASN A 266 2.17 15.57 -7.16
C ASN A 266 3.31 15.14 -8.09
N GLU A 267 4.48 14.77 -7.55
CA GLU A 267 5.59 14.22 -8.32
C GLU A 267 5.18 12.93 -9.04
N ILE A 268 4.43 12.03 -8.39
CA ILE A 268 3.97 10.77 -8.97
C ILE A 268 2.98 10.98 -10.11
N LEU A 269 2.05 11.94 -9.97
CA LEU A 269 1.15 12.31 -11.06
C LEU A 269 1.93 12.84 -12.27
N ALA A 270 2.99 13.61 -12.04
CA ALA A 270 3.87 14.11 -13.11
C ALA A 270 4.75 13.00 -13.72
N LEU A 271 5.28 12.09 -12.89
CA LEU A 271 6.06 10.94 -13.31
C LEU A 271 5.25 10.05 -14.25
N GLY A 272 4.00 9.76 -13.88
CA GLY A 272 3.07 8.96 -14.68
C GLY A 272 3.59 7.55 -14.94
N SER A 273 4.15 6.90 -13.90
CA SER A 273 4.48 5.47 -13.90
C SER A 273 3.21 4.62 -14.06
N ARG A 274 3.40 3.31 -14.29
CA ARG A 274 2.29 2.34 -14.34
C ARG A 274 1.85 1.93 -12.94
N PHE A 275 2.79 1.86 -12.00
CA PHE A 275 2.53 1.43 -10.62
C PHE A 275 2.96 2.51 -9.63
N VAL A 276 2.16 2.68 -8.59
CA VAL A 276 2.52 3.41 -7.37
C VAL A 276 2.23 2.49 -6.18
N GLU A 277 3.11 2.49 -5.19
CA GLU A 277 2.90 1.76 -3.94
C GLU A 277 2.97 2.71 -2.75
N ILE A 278 1.89 2.73 -1.97
CA ILE A 278 1.81 3.46 -0.71
C ILE A 278 2.56 2.65 0.36
N ILE A 279 3.56 3.28 0.96
CA ILE A 279 4.36 2.76 2.06
C ILE A 279 3.92 3.51 3.33
N THR A 280 3.03 2.97 4.17
CA THR A 280 2.39 1.64 4.10
C THR A 280 0.91 1.72 4.49
N TRP A 281 0.18 0.62 4.37
CA TRP A 281 -1.16 0.51 4.93
C TRP A 281 -1.10 0.46 6.47
N ASN A 282 -0.33 -0.46 7.07
CA ASN A 282 -0.46 -0.82 8.49
C ASN A 282 0.86 -0.83 9.29
N ASP A 283 1.98 -0.30 8.79
CA ASP A 283 3.21 -0.30 9.59
C ASP A 283 3.17 0.78 10.70
N TYR A 284 2.67 0.37 11.86
CA TYR A 284 2.54 1.22 13.05
C TYR A 284 3.90 1.50 13.71
N GLY A 285 4.83 0.53 13.66
CA GLY A 285 6.16 0.63 14.27
C GLY A 285 7.04 1.71 13.65
N GLU A 286 6.92 1.91 12.34
CA GLU A 286 7.64 2.95 11.60
C GLU A 286 6.77 4.19 11.29
N SER A 287 5.56 4.23 11.87
CA SER A 287 4.63 5.38 11.87
C SER A 287 4.18 5.89 10.50
N HIS A 288 4.40 5.13 9.43
CA HIS A 288 4.05 5.55 8.06
C HIS A 288 2.78 4.89 7.51
N TYR A 289 2.01 4.26 8.39
CA TYR A 289 0.70 3.71 8.09
C TYR A 289 -0.33 4.80 7.72
N ILE A 290 -1.26 4.44 6.84
CA ILE A 290 -2.45 5.26 6.53
C ILE A 290 -3.77 4.59 6.96
N SER A 291 -3.70 3.37 7.49
CA SER A 291 -4.86 2.65 8.03
C SER A 291 -5.29 3.16 9.41
N PRO A 292 -6.52 2.82 9.84
CA PRO A 292 -6.94 3.08 11.21
C PRO A 292 -6.20 2.18 12.23
N LEU A 293 -5.78 2.75 13.36
CA LEU A 293 -5.22 2.01 14.51
C LEU A 293 -6.19 0.95 15.09
N SER A 294 -7.48 1.04 14.78
CA SER A 294 -8.48 0.04 15.19
C SER A 294 -8.35 -1.29 14.42
N SER A 295 -7.56 -1.35 13.35
CA SER A 295 -7.30 -2.60 12.63
C SER A 295 -6.55 -3.57 13.54
N ARG A 296 -6.95 -4.84 13.56
CA ARG A 296 -6.38 -5.83 14.50
C ARG A 296 -4.90 -6.09 14.19
N HIS A 297 -4.04 -5.86 15.17
CA HIS A 297 -2.60 -6.08 15.13
C HIS A 297 -2.10 -6.44 16.53
N TYR A 298 -0.95 -7.09 16.64
CA TYR A 298 -0.27 -7.20 17.92
C TYR A 298 0.63 -5.97 18.16
N ASP A 299 0.85 -5.65 19.42
CA ASP A 299 1.74 -4.58 19.84
C ASP A 299 3.20 -5.09 19.89
N ASP A 300 4.02 -4.61 18.96
CA ASP A 300 5.47 -4.85 18.91
C ASP A 300 6.28 -3.90 19.83
N GLY A 301 5.57 -3.12 20.67
CA GLY A 301 6.11 -2.07 21.51
C GLY A 301 5.88 -0.67 20.95
N SER A 302 5.44 -0.56 19.70
CA SER A 302 5.16 0.71 19.03
C SER A 302 3.96 1.45 19.58
N SER A 303 3.08 0.80 20.35
CA SER A 303 1.95 1.47 21.02
C SER A 303 2.38 2.68 21.85
N LYS A 304 3.63 2.73 22.33
CA LYS A 304 4.21 3.85 23.07
C LYS A 304 4.29 5.16 22.29
N TRP A 305 4.36 5.10 20.95
CA TRP A 305 4.39 6.27 20.08
C TRP A 305 3.32 6.28 19.00
N ALA A 306 2.73 5.12 18.67
CA ALA A 306 1.68 5.00 17.68
C ALA A 306 0.27 5.22 18.26
N ASN A 307 0.03 4.91 19.55
CA ASN A 307 -1.27 5.15 20.15
C ASN A 307 -1.64 6.63 20.13
N ASP A 308 -2.93 6.91 19.93
CA ASP A 308 -3.49 8.26 19.86
C ASP A 308 -2.91 9.14 18.72
N MET A 309 -2.28 8.52 17.71
CA MET A 309 -1.80 9.19 16.49
C MET A 309 -2.67 8.82 15.28
N PRO A 310 -3.84 9.44 15.05
CA PRO A 310 -4.77 9.01 14.00
C PRO A 310 -4.28 9.39 12.59
N HIS A 311 -3.46 8.53 11.97
CA HIS A 311 -2.90 8.77 10.64
C HIS A 311 -3.88 8.56 9.46
N SER A 312 -5.09 8.05 9.74
CA SER A 312 -6.14 7.83 8.72
C SER A 312 -6.59 9.09 7.95
N GLY A 313 -6.23 10.29 8.44
CA GLY A 313 -6.38 11.53 7.67
C GLY A 313 -5.63 11.52 6.33
N TRP A 314 -4.48 10.85 6.25
CA TRP A 314 -3.70 10.74 5.01
C TRP A 314 -4.36 9.85 3.96
N ALA A 315 -5.06 8.78 4.37
CA ALA A 315 -5.86 7.96 3.47
C ALA A 315 -6.96 8.77 2.77
N SER A 316 -7.56 9.74 3.49
CA SER A 316 -8.57 10.64 2.92
C SER A 316 -8.00 11.53 1.81
N ILE A 317 -6.75 11.99 1.95
CA ILE A 317 -6.05 12.75 0.91
C ILE A 317 -5.71 11.85 -0.29
N ALA A 318 -5.18 10.64 -0.02
CA ALA A 318 -4.78 9.71 -1.07
C ALA A 318 -5.93 9.34 -2.00
N ALA A 319 -7.18 9.29 -1.53
CA ALA A 319 -8.32 8.92 -2.37
C ALA A 319 -8.48 9.81 -3.62
N ALA A 320 -8.26 11.12 -3.50
CA ALA A 320 -8.34 12.03 -4.65
C ALA A 320 -7.14 11.89 -5.59
N TYR A 321 -5.96 11.62 -5.04
CA TYR A 321 -4.75 11.38 -5.81
C TYR A 321 -4.79 10.04 -6.55
N ALA A 322 -5.28 8.97 -5.92
CA ALA A 322 -5.49 7.67 -6.55
C ALA A 322 -6.47 7.80 -7.72
N ALA A 323 -7.58 8.52 -7.55
CA ALA A 323 -8.52 8.80 -8.63
C ALA A 323 -7.86 9.55 -9.81
N ALA A 324 -7.09 10.62 -9.51
CA ALA A 324 -6.36 11.38 -10.53
C ALA A 324 -5.28 10.52 -11.22
N TYR A 325 -4.55 9.71 -10.46
CA TYR A 325 -3.52 8.83 -10.97
C TYR A 325 -4.12 7.81 -11.94
N LYS A 326 -5.20 7.13 -11.54
CA LYS A 326 -5.88 6.12 -12.34
C LYS A 326 -6.61 6.67 -13.57
N SER A 327 -6.96 7.97 -13.59
CA SER A 327 -7.51 8.62 -14.79
C SER A 327 -6.45 9.07 -15.80
N GLY A 328 -5.16 8.91 -15.48
CA GLY A 328 -4.08 9.40 -16.34
C GLY A 328 -3.72 10.86 -16.11
N ALA A 329 -4.36 11.54 -15.15
CA ALA A 329 -4.16 12.96 -14.91
C ALA A 329 -2.77 13.25 -14.32
N THR A 330 -2.31 14.48 -14.54
CA THR A 330 -1.05 15.01 -13.99
C THR A 330 -1.28 15.96 -12.80
N SER A 331 -2.54 16.17 -12.41
CA SER A 331 -2.94 16.96 -11.23
C SER A 331 -4.33 16.53 -10.74
N VAL A 332 -4.60 16.79 -9.46
CA VAL A 332 -5.93 16.60 -8.86
C VAL A 332 -6.85 17.72 -9.33
N THR A 333 -8.11 17.39 -9.63
CA THR A 333 -9.13 18.34 -10.09
C THR A 333 -10.32 18.33 -9.12
N ALA A 334 -11.20 19.32 -9.21
CA ALA A 334 -12.44 19.35 -8.42
C ALA A 334 -13.32 18.09 -8.64
N ALA A 335 -13.28 17.49 -9.85
CA ALA A 335 -14.00 16.25 -10.11
C ALA A 335 -13.42 15.06 -9.35
N HIS A 336 -12.09 14.97 -9.26
CA HIS A 336 -11.42 13.94 -8.45
C HIS A 336 -11.76 14.11 -6.96
N VAL A 337 -11.73 15.34 -6.44
CA VAL A 337 -12.12 15.62 -5.05
C VAL A 337 -13.58 15.26 -4.78
N ALA A 338 -14.50 15.64 -5.66
CA ALA A 338 -15.93 15.31 -5.53
C ALA A 338 -16.17 13.80 -5.54
N ALA A 339 -15.49 13.05 -6.42
CA ALA A 339 -15.60 11.59 -6.49
C ALA A 339 -15.03 10.89 -5.24
N SER A 340 -14.06 11.50 -4.56
CA SER A 340 -13.38 10.96 -3.38
C SER A 340 -13.96 11.47 -2.05
N GLY A 341 -15.22 11.89 -2.05
CA GLY A 341 -15.97 12.29 -0.85
C GLY A 341 -15.96 13.78 -0.53
N GLY A 342 -15.59 14.64 -1.48
CA GLY A 342 -15.72 16.09 -1.39
C GLY A 342 -14.58 16.79 -0.66
N ASP A 343 -14.77 18.09 -0.40
CA ASP A 343 -13.76 18.94 0.22
C ASP A 343 -13.44 18.49 1.65
N ARG A 344 -12.15 18.44 1.98
CA ARG A 344 -11.64 18.06 3.31
C ARG A 344 -10.51 19.00 3.73
N ILE A 345 -10.45 19.24 5.04
CA ILE A 345 -9.28 19.87 5.67
C ILE A 345 -8.63 18.80 6.53
N VAL A 346 -7.38 18.48 6.21
CA VAL A 346 -6.55 17.54 6.96
C VAL A 346 -5.29 18.30 7.35
N TYR A 347 -4.93 18.24 8.62
CA TYR A 347 -3.70 18.80 9.15
C TYR A 347 -3.09 17.79 10.11
N TRP A 348 -1.77 17.78 10.17
CA TRP A 348 -0.99 16.98 11.11
C TRP A 348 0.03 17.90 11.77
N TYR A 349 0.37 17.57 13.00
CA TYR A 349 1.30 18.34 13.82
C TYR A 349 1.94 17.39 14.82
N ARG A 350 3.13 17.76 15.31
CA ARG A 350 3.77 17.07 16.43
C ARG A 350 3.08 17.54 17.72
N PRO A 351 2.49 16.65 18.54
CA PRO A 351 1.79 17.08 19.76
C PRO A 351 2.75 17.49 20.88
N GLN A 352 4.02 17.06 20.82
CA GLN A 352 5.05 17.43 21.77
C GLN A 352 5.82 18.69 21.30
N PRO A 353 6.13 19.63 22.21
CA PRO A 353 7.03 20.73 21.90
C PRO A 353 8.42 20.22 21.52
N LYS A 354 9.03 20.82 20.49
CA LYS A 354 10.38 20.44 20.02
C LYS A 354 11.46 20.51 21.10
N GLY A 355 11.34 21.46 22.02
CA GLY A 355 12.30 21.66 23.11
C GLY A 355 12.04 20.81 24.36
N LEU A 356 11.08 19.88 24.33
CA LEU A 356 10.81 19.01 25.47
C LEU A 356 11.96 18.02 25.66
N ASP A 357 12.55 18.02 26.86
CA ASP A 357 13.57 17.05 27.25
C ASP A 357 12.91 15.87 27.97
N CYS A 358 12.97 14.69 27.35
CA CYS A 358 12.44 13.44 27.88
C CYS A 358 13.53 12.46 28.33
N THR A 359 14.81 12.86 28.34
CA THR A 359 15.96 11.96 28.53
C THR A 359 15.86 11.12 29.81
N ALA A 360 15.35 11.70 30.90
CA ALA A 360 15.25 11.01 32.19
C ALA A 360 14.17 9.90 32.23
N THR A 361 13.25 9.89 31.27
CA THR A 361 12.10 8.97 31.21
C THR A 361 12.06 8.15 29.92
N ASP A 362 12.92 8.46 28.96
CA ASP A 362 13.07 7.79 27.67
C ASP A 362 13.96 6.54 27.81
N ASN A 363 13.46 5.40 27.35
CA ASN A 363 14.17 4.12 27.41
C ASN A 363 15.20 3.92 26.29
N VAL A 364 15.16 4.74 25.23
CA VAL A 364 16.22 4.85 24.22
C VAL A 364 17.30 5.80 24.71
N GLY A 365 16.91 6.85 25.43
CA GLY A 365 17.83 7.75 26.16
C GLY A 365 18.48 8.84 25.31
N GLU A 366 18.03 9.02 24.06
CA GLU A 366 18.53 10.04 23.15
C GLU A 366 17.46 10.46 22.11
N PRO A 367 17.48 11.73 21.65
CA PRO A 367 16.59 12.16 20.59
C PRO A 367 16.78 11.31 19.32
N PRO A 368 15.70 11.06 18.56
CA PRO A 368 15.79 10.37 17.28
C PRO A 368 16.80 11.02 16.34
N ALA A 369 17.55 10.21 15.59
CA ALA A 369 18.34 10.76 14.49
C ALA A 369 17.39 11.51 13.53
N GLY A 370 17.85 12.65 13.01
CA GLY A 370 17.01 13.54 12.20
C GLY A 370 16.12 14.51 12.98
N ALA A 371 16.03 14.42 14.31
CA ALA A 371 15.22 15.36 15.12
C ALA A 371 15.62 16.84 14.95
N ALA A 372 16.89 17.13 14.64
CA ALA A 372 17.36 18.49 14.38
C ALA A 372 16.93 19.03 12.99
N GLN A 373 16.46 18.18 12.09
CA GLN A 373 16.16 18.53 10.69
C GLN A 373 14.70 18.88 10.46
N VAL A 374 13.82 18.50 11.38
CA VAL A 374 12.41 18.88 11.30
C VAL A 374 12.25 20.35 11.69
N ALA A 375 11.48 21.08 10.87
CA ALA A 375 11.16 22.47 11.13
C ALA A 375 10.34 22.63 12.42
N ASP A 376 10.34 23.83 12.98
CA ASP A 376 9.38 24.15 14.04
C ASP A 376 7.98 24.17 13.41
N SER A 377 7.02 23.51 14.04
CA SER A 377 5.62 23.69 13.67
C SER A 377 5.20 25.10 14.09
N HIS A 378 5.00 25.99 13.11
CA HIS A 378 4.58 27.37 13.35
C HIS A 378 3.11 27.51 13.74
#